data_AF-A0A565CIL7-F1
#
_entry.id   AF-A0A565CIL7-F1
#
_cell.length_a   1.000
_cell.length_b   1.000
_cell.length_c   1.000
_cell.angle_alpha   90.00
_cell.angle_beta   90.00
_cell.angle_gamma   90.00
#
_symmetry.space_group_name_H-M   'P 1'
#
loop_
_entity.id
_entity.type
_entity.pdbx_description
1 polymer ?
#
loop_
_entity_poly.entity_id
_entity_poly.type
_entity_poly.pdbx_seq_one_letter_code
_entity_poly.pdbx_strand_id
1 'polypeptide(L)'
;MTLPTIPRDIMKKIVTLVGEEGHEHLAAWIFMEREGRDMVYSVGTCFIRNLCSELEYIFPGENGRPFFQRCLEADNPEAVYSESLRLALSAEDFEGAIDLLDTNVPKSSRATFVAAIFSVCADKCECANEYFTTLFATFAPHDSPRIRELGDSLLERLIEFKPTYSGFMLSPFRFPVCPSVPWPDCSINCYICGNMSCNHCYLYWCTREIVLMICD
;
A
#
# COMPACT_ATOMS: atom_id res chain seq x y z
N MET A 1 -25.34 3.71 44.34
CA MET A 1 -24.82 4.79 43.47
C MET A 1 -24.44 4.16 42.14
N THR A 2 -25.13 4.53 41.07
CA THR A 2 -24.73 4.14 39.71
C THR A 2 -23.60 5.08 39.26
N LEU A 3 -22.47 4.51 38.84
CA LEU A 3 -21.42 5.28 38.16
C LEU A 3 -22.05 6.03 36.98
N PRO A 4 -21.78 7.34 36.80
CA PRO A 4 -22.27 8.06 35.63
C PRO A 4 -21.70 7.40 34.37
N THR A 5 -22.60 6.99 33.48
CA THR A 5 -22.25 6.34 32.21
C THR A 5 -21.79 7.42 31.23
N ILE A 6 -20.59 7.29 30.69
CA ILE A 6 -20.08 8.21 29.68
C ILE A 6 -20.95 8.06 28.41
N PRO A 7 -21.44 9.16 27.81
CA PRO A 7 -22.21 9.10 26.57
C PRO A 7 -21.44 8.41 25.45
N ARG A 8 -22.14 7.61 24.63
CA ARG A 8 -21.52 6.78 23.57
C ARG A 8 -20.69 7.60 22.58
N ASP A 9 -21.12 8.81 22.24
CA ASP A 9 -20.40 9.66 21.29
C ASP A 9 -19.12 10.26 21.87
N ILE A 10 -19.10 10.52 23.18
CA ILE A 10 -17.90 10.93 23.91
C ILE A 10 -16.92 9.76 23.96
N MET A 11 -17.41 8.54 24.26
CA MET A 11 -16.58 7.33 24.23
C MET A 11 -15.95 7.09 22.87
N LYS A 12 -16.71 7.20 21.77
CA LYS A 12 -16.18 7.07 20.41
C LYS A 12 -15.04 8.06 20.14
N LYS A 13 -15.18 9.32 20.56
CA LYS A 13 -14.12 10.33 20.41
C LYS A 13 -12.87 9.97 21.22
N ILE A 14 -13.03 9.53 22.47
CA ILE A 14 -11.91 9.08 23.31
C ILE A 14 -11.19 7.92 22.63
N VAL A 15 -11.92 6.89 22.22
CA VAL A 15 -11.34 5.71 21.55
C VAL A 15 -10.67 6.11 20.23
N THR A 16 -11.22 7.07 19.49
CA THR A 16 -10.59 7.56 18.25
C THR A 16 -9.26 8.24 18.55
N LEU A 17 -9.23 9.18 19.50
CA LEU A 17 -8.00 9.90 19.89
C LEU A 17 -6.93 8.96 20.46
N VAL A 18 -7.33 8.01 21.30
CA VAL A 18 -6.40 7.01 21.85
C VAL A 18 -5.86 6.10 20.75
N GLY A 19 -6.70 5.73 19.78
CA GLY A 19 -6.25 4.94 18.64
C GLY A 19 -5.30 5.70 17.70
N GLU A 20 -5.45 7.03 17.58
CA GLU A 20 -4.50 7.88 16.84
C GLU A 20 -3.11 7.86 17.48
N GLU A 21 -3.01 7.74 18.80
CA GLU A 21 -1.73 7.62 19.53
C GLU A 21 -1.08 6.25 19.32
N GLY A 22 -1.86 5.16 19.22
CA GLY A 22 -1.32 3.81 19.01
C GLY A 22 -2.35 2.70 19.22
N HIS A 23 -2.18 1.59 18.51
CA HIS A 23 -3.07 0.43 18.61
C HIS A 23 -2.96 -0.28 19.97
N GLU A 24 -1.77 -0.25 20.57
CA GLU A 24 -1.45 -0.88 21.84
C GLU A 24 -2.33 -0.33 22.98
N HIS A 25 -2.75 0.93 22.86
CA HIS A 25 -3.62 1.57 23.81
C HIS A 25 -5.08 1.09 23.68
N LEU A 26 -5.47 0.56 22.51
CA LEU A 26 -6.80 0.02 22.26
C LEU A 26 -6.98 -1.43 22.71
N ALA A 27 -5.89 -2.13 23.03
CA ALA A 27 -5.91 -3.56 23.38
C ALA A 27 -6.92 -3.87 24.50
N ALA A 28 -6.93 -3.06 25.57
CA ALA A 28 -7.87 -3.26 26.69
C ALA A 28 -9.33 -3.21 26.23
N TRP A 29 -9.69 -2.30 25.33
CA TRP A 29 -11.06 -2.22 24.80
C TRP A 29 -11.41 -3.34 23.82
N ILE A 30 -10.43 -3.85 23.09
CA ILE A 30 -10.59 -5.03 22.20
C ILE A 30 -10.82 -6.31 23.01
N PHE A 31 -10.13 -6.46 24.15
CA PHE A 31 -10.28 -7.63 25.03
C PHE A 31 -11.46 -7.52 26.02
N MET A 32 -12.09 -6.36 26.15
CA MET A 32 -13.32 -6.18 26.93
C MET A 32 -14.55 -6.85 26.27
N GLU A 33 -15.67 -6.88 27.02
CA GLU A 33 -16.96 -7.38 26.56
C GLU A 33 -17.44 -6.73 25.24
N ARG A 34 -18.52 -7.28 24.65
CA ARG A 34 -19.03 -6.95 23.31
C ARG A 34 -19.09 -5.44 23.01
N GLU A 35 -19.48 -4.63 23.99
CA GLU A 35 -19.58 -3.17 23.85
C GLU A 35 -18.24 -2.44 23.67
N GLY A 36 -17.15 -2.92 24.31
CA GLY A 36 -15.81 -2.36 24.16
C GLY A 36 -15.27 -2.59 22.75
N ARG A 37 -15.44 -3.81 22.25
CA ARG A 37 -15.12 -4.18 20.85
C ARG A 37 -15.94 -3.37 19.86
N ASP A 38 -17.25 -3.25 20.07
CA ASP A 38 -18.12 -2.46 19.18
C ASP A 38 -17.74 -0.97 19.15
N MET A 39 -17.10 -0.45 20.20
CA MET A 39 -16.60 0.93 20.25
C MET A 39 -15.30 1.09 19.45
N VAL A 40 -14.34 0.17 19.62
CA VAL A 40 -13.07 0.14 18.87
C VAL A 40 -13.30 -0.18 17.40
N TYR A 41 -14.36 -0.90 17.08
CA TYR A 41 -14.71 -1.28 15.71
C TYR A 41 -15.78 -0.37 15.10
N SER A 42 -15.95 0.83 15.66
CA SER A 42 -16.85 1.82 15.11
C SER A 42 -16.26 2.48 13.84
N VAL A 43 -17.10 3.11 13.03
CA VAL A 43 -16.66 3.72 11.76
C VAL A 43 -15.55 4.75 11.97
N GLY A 44 -15.54 5.51 13.07
CA GLY A 44 -14.52 6.53 13.33
C GLY A 44 -13.12 5.96 13.54
N THR A 45 -13.03 4.83 14.25
CA THR A 45 -11.76 4.13 14.50
C THR A 45 -11.27 3.34 13.30
N CYS A 46 -12.19 2.93 12.41
CA CYS A 46 -11.84 2.31 11.14
C CYS A 46 -11.09 3.23 10.19
N PHE A 47 -11.04 4.56 10.43
CA PHE A 47 -10.27 5.53 9.63
C PHE A 47 -8.89 5.86 10.21
N ILE A 48 -8.50 5.24 11.33
CA ILE A 48 -7.20 5.48 11.94
C ILE A 48 -6.13 4.74 11.13
N ARG A 49 -5.27 5.52 10.46
CA ARG A 49 -4.30 5.01 9.48
C ARG A 49 -3.27 4.09 10.12
N ASN A 50 -2.70 4.46 11.27
CA ASN A 50 -1.63 3.71 11.93
C ASN A 50 -2.03 2.26 12.26
N LEU A 51 -3.31 2.01 12.54
CA LEU A 51 -3.79 0.66 12.84
C LEU A 51 -3.84 -0.25 11.60
N CYS A 52 -3.98 0.33 10.41
CA CYS A 52 -4.13 -0.40 9.15
C CYS A 52 -2.79 -0.66 8.44
N SER A 53 -1.68 -0.13 8.96
CA SER A 53 -0.33 -0.34 8.46
C SER A 53 0.42 -1.46 9.20
N GLU A 54 -0.08 -1.97 10.32
CA GLU A 54 0.63 -2.98 11.10
C GLU A 54 0.43 -4.40 10.53
N LEU A 55 1.53 -5.13 10.28
CA LEU A 55 1.48 -6.46 9.64
C LEU A 55 0.66 -7.48 10.44
N GLU A 56 0.71 -7.39 11.77
CA GLU A 56 -0.08 -8.23 12.69
C GLU A 56 -1.60 -8.02 12.58
N TYR A 57 -2.07 -7.01 11.84
CA TYR A 57 -3.49 -6.80 11.55
C TYR A 57 -3.87 -7.28 10.15
N ILE A 58 -2.89 -7.44 9.26
CA ILE A 58 -3.11 -7.67 7.84
C ILE A 58 -3.21 -9.17 7.54
N PHE A 59 -2.37 -10.01 8.15
CA PHE A 59 -2.30 -11.44 7.82
C PHE A 59 -3.47 -12.27 8.40
N PRO A 60 -3.94 -13.31 7.67
CA PRO A 60 -4.97 -14.21 8.17
C PRO A 60 -4.52 -14.95 9.45
N GLY A 61 -5.44 -15.12 10.40
CA GLY A 61 -5.17 -15.83 11.65
C GLY A 61 -4.62 -14.97 12.78
N GLU A 62 -4.25 -13.72 12.49
CA GLU A 62 -3.82 -12.76 13.50
C GLU A 62 -4.99 -12.13 14.25
N ASN A 63 -4.76 -11.75 15.52
CA ASN A 63 -5.78 -11.16 16.39
C ASN A 63 -6.32 -9.82 15.85
N GLY A 64 -5.51 -9.10 15.06
CA GLY A 64 -5.88 -7.83 14.45
C GLY A 64 -6.74 -7.93 13.19
N ARG A 65 -6.80 -9.10 12.55
CA ARG A 65 -7.48 -9.28 11.26
C ARG A 65 -8.97 -8.92 11.24
N PRO A 66 -9.79 -9.23 12.28
CA PRO A 66 -11.20 -8.86 12.27
C PRO A 66 -11.42 -7.33 12.27
N PHE A 67 -10.54 -6.58 12.92
CA PHE A 67 -10.59 -5.11 12.88
C PHE A 67 -10.21 -4.59 11.50
N PHE A 68 -9.11 -5.12 10.95
CA PHE A 68 -8.63 -4.76 9.62
C PHE A 68 -9.69 -5.03 8.54
N GLN A 69 -10.40 -6.16 8.62
CA GLN A 69 -11.52 -6.47 7.72
C GLN A 69 -12.64 -5.41 7.78
N ARG A 70 -12.99 -4.92 8.97
CA ARG A 70 -13.96 -3.82 9.08
C ARG A 70 -13.44 -2.52 8.49
N CYS A 71 -12.14 -2.25 8.60
CA CYS A 71 -11.52 -1.10 7.96
C CYS A 71 -11.57 -1.21 6.42
N LEU A 72 -11.37 -2.41 5.89
CA LEU A 72 -11.54 -2.70 4.47
C LEU A 72 -13.00 -2.52 4.01
N GLU A 73 -13.96 -3.07 4.75
CA GLU A 73 -15.41 -2.89 4.47
C GLU A 73 -15.85 -1.41 4.52
N ALA A 74 -15.12 -0.58 5.26
CA ALA A 74 -15.34 0.86 5.37
C ALA A 74 -14.57 1.68 4.31
N ASP A 75 -13.94 1.03 3.33
CA ASP A 75 -13.09 1.65 2.29
C ASP A 75 -11.98 2.54 2.87
N ASN A 76 -11.36 2.13 3.99
CA ASN A 76 -10.20 2.85 4.51
C ASN A 76 -9.04 2.79 3.49
N PRO A 77 -8.50 3.93 3.02
CA PRO A 77 -7.45 3.94 2.00
C PRO A 77 -6.13 3.25 2.40
N GLU A 78 -5.79 3.26 3.68
CA GLU A 78 -4.62 2.55 4.22
C GLU A 78 -4.87 1.05 4.31
N ALA A 79 -6.08 0.63 4.72
CA ALA A 79 -6.44 -0.78 4.75
C ALA A 79 -6.45 -1.36 3.32
N VAL A 80 -7.07 -0.65 2.38
CA VAL A 80 -7.08 -0.99 0.94
C VAL A 80 -5.65 -1.11 0.42
N TYR A 81 -4.80 -0.13 0.71
CA TYR A 81 -3.39 -0.16 0.33
C TYR A 81 -2.69 -1.41 0.90
N SER A 82 -2.73 -1.63 2.22
CA SER A 82 -2.07 -2.76 2.88
C SER A 82 -2.58 -4.13 2.41
N GLU A 83 -3.89 -4.30 2.20
CA GLU A 83 -4.46 -5.56 1.72
C GLU A 83 -4.07 -5.83 0.26
N SER A 84 -3.99 -4.78 -0.58
CA SER A 84 -3.51 -4.93 -1.96
C SER A 84 -2.08 -5.48 -2.00
N LEU A 85 -1.19 -5.00 -1.12
CA LEU A 85 0.17 -5.52 -0.99
C LEU A 85 0.15 -6.98 -0.52
N ARG A 86 -0.68 -7.31 0.48
CA ARG A 86 -0.82 -8.70 0.97
C ARG A 86 -1.31 -9.64 -0.14
N LEU A 87 -2.28 -9.22 -0.94
CA LEU A 87 -2.79 -10.02 -2.06
C LEU A 87 -1.70 -10.28 -3.10
N ALA A 88 -0.99 -9.24 -3.52
CA ALA A 88 0.10 -9.37 -4.49
C ALA A 88 1.26 -10.23 -3.97
N LEU A 89 1.70 -10.05 -2.72
CA LEU A 89 2.91 -10.72 -2.21
C LEU A 89 2.67 -12.10 -1.62
N SER A 90 1.50 -12.36 -1.03
CA SER A 90 1.25 -13.61 -0.31
C SER A 90 0.26 -14.54 -0.99
N ALA A 91 -0.57 -14.00 -1.88
CA ALA A 91 -1.53 -14.81 -2.66
C ALA A 91 -1.21 -14.79 -4.16
N GLU A 92 -0.17 -14.06 -4.58
CA GLU A 92 0.18 -13.83 -6.00
C GLU A 92 -1.01 -13.32 -6.84
N ASP A 93 -1.97 -12.67 -6.18
CA ASP A 93 -3.22 -12.21 -6.77
C ASP A 93 -3.10 -10.72 -7.14
N PHE A 94 -2.37 -10.47 -8.23
CA PHE A 94 -2.21 -9.10 -8.74
C PHE A 94 -3.52 -8.52 -9.25
N GLU A 95 -4.43 -9.34 -9.79
CA GLU A 95 -5.73 -8.85 -10.31
C GLU A 95 -6.60 -8.35 -9.17
N GLY A 96 -6.79 -9.17 -8.12
CA GLY A 96 -7.53 -8.76 -6.93
C GLY A 96 -6.89 -7.57 -6.21
N ALA A 97 -5.56 -7.47 -6.22
CA ALA A 97 -4.86 -6.31 -5.68
C ALA A 97 -5.14 -5.02 -6.47
N ILE A 98 -5.14 -5.08 -7.80
CA ILE A 98 -5.45 -3.94 -8.69
C ILE A 98 -6.91 -3.52 -8.52
N ASP A 99 -7.84 -4.47 -8.53
CA ASP A 99 -9.28 -4.21 -8.35
C ASP A 99 -9.56 -3.47 -7.03
N LEU A 100 -8.85 -3.85 -5.96
CA LEU A 100 -8.96 -3.19 -4.66
C LEU A 100 -8.45 -1.74 -4.71
N LEU A 101 -7.32 -1.50 -5.40
CA LEU A 101 -6.70 -0.18 -5.52
C LEU A 101 -7.53 0.79 -6.37
N ASP A 102 -8.25 0.29 -7.38
CA ASP A 102 -9.06 1.10 -8.31
C ASP A 102 -10.11 1.96 -7.60
N THR A 103 -10.61 1.51 -6.44
CA THR A 103 -11.51 2.31 -5.58
C THR A 103 -10.93 3.67 -5.19
N ASN A 104 -9.60 3.78 -5.17
CA ASN A 104 -8.84 4.96 -4.79
C ASN A 104 -8.11 5.64 -5.97
N VAL A 105 -8.20 5.10 -7.18
CA VAL A 105 -7.64 5.72 -8.41
C VAL A 105 -8.68 6.68 -9.03
N PRO A 106 -8.29 7.89 -9.49
CA PRO A 106 -7.00 8.56 -9.37
C PRO A 106 -6.93 9.49 -8.15
N LYS A 107 -7.69 9.23 -7.09
CA LYS A 107 -7.77 10.12 -5.90
C LYS A 107 -6.50 10.07 -5.05
N SER A 108 -5.75 8.98 -5.13
CA SER A 108 -4.52 8.77 -4.36
C SER A 108 -3.35 8.45 -5.30
N SER A 109 -2.28 9.25 -5.22
CA SER A 109 -1.04 9.01 -5.97
C SER A 109 -0.40 7.67 -5.61
N ARG A 110 -0.47 7.27 -4.34
CA ARG A 110 0.09 5.99 -3.84
C ARG A 110 -0.64 4.81 -4.47
N ALA A 111 -1.97 4.76 -4.32
CA ALA A 111 -2.81 3.75 -4.96
C ALA A 111 -2.61 3.68 -6.49
N THR A 112 -2.60 4.82 -7.17
CA THR A 112 -2.40 4.88 -8.63
C THR A 112 -1.02 4.36 -9.05
N PHE A 113 0.02 4.71 -8.29
CA PHE A 113 1.38 4.22 -8.53
C PHE A 113 1.49 2.71 -8.32
N VAL A 114 0.95 2.18 -7.21
CA VAL A 114 0.98 0.74 -6.95
C VAL A 114 0.18 -0.04 -7.99
N ALA A 115 -1.00 0.44 -8.40
CA ALA A 115 -1.78 -0.20 -9.45
C ALA A 115 -1.02 -0.28 -10.78
N ALA A 116 -0.25 0.77 -11.13
CA ALA A 116 0.63 0.76 -12.29
C ALA A 116 1.71 -0.33 -12.17
N ILE A 117 2.40 -0.41 -11.02
CA ILE A 117 3.44 -1.41 -10.78
C ILE A 117 2.88 -2.83 -10.80
N PHE A 118 1.76 -3.08 -10.12
CA PHE A 118 1.11 -4.40 -10.14
C PHE A 118 0.60 -4.79 -11.52
N SER A 119 0.17 -3.83 -12.34
CA SER A 119 -0.14 -4.10 -13.74
C SER A 119 1.08 -4.55 -14.53
N VAL A 120 2.28 -4.01 -14.24
CA VAL A 120 3.54 -4.52 -14.82
C VAL A 120 3.83 -5.95 -14.35
N CYS A 121 3.68 -6.22 -13.05
CA CYS A 121 3.88 -7.56 -12.50
C CYS A 121 2.91 -8.60 -13.10
N ALA A 122 1.69 -8.18 -13.44
CA ALA A 122 0.68 -9.01 -14.10
C ALA A 122 0.83 -9.11 -15.64
N ASP A 123 1.91 -8.59 -16.23
CA ASP A 123 2.15 -8.48 -17.69
C ASP A 123 1.02 -7.72 -18.45
N LYS A 124 0.31 -6.83 -17.76
CA LYS A 124 -0.75 -5.96 -18.32
C LYS A 124 -0.18 -4.59 -18.71
N CYS A 125 0.69 -4.58 -19.72
CA CYS A 125 1.40 -3.37 -20.15
C CYS A 125 0.48 -2.18 -20.51
N GLU A 126 -0.67 -2.45 -21.15
CA GLU A 126 -1.63 -1.39 -21.51
C GLU A 126 -2.25 -0.73 -20.27
N CYS A 127 -2.71 -1.53 -19.30
CA CYS A 127 -3.24 -1.03 -18.03
C CYS A 127 -2.17 -0.24 -17.25
N ALA A 128 -0.94 -0.76 -17.19
CA ALA A 128 0.18 -0.05 -16.54
C ALA A 128 0.39 1.34 -17.16
N ASN A 129 0.31 1.45 -18.49
CA ASN A 129 0.45 2.72 -19.19
C ASN A 129 -0.67 3.71 -18.88
N GLU A 130 -1.91 3.24 -18.76
CA GLU A 130 -3.04 4.07 -18.37
C GLU A 130 -2.88 4.63 -16.95
N TYR A 131 -2.48 3.79 -15.99
CA TYR A 131 -2.21 4.24 -14.62
C TYR A 131 -1.02 5.21 -14.55
N PHE A 132 0.08 4.94 -15.25
CA PHE A 132 1.22 5.87 -15.29
C PHE A 132 0.86 7.21 -15.93
N THR A 133 0.13 7.18 -17.05
CA THR A 133 -0.34 8.41 -17.71
C THR A 133 -1.23 9.22 -16.76
N THR A 134 -2.14 8.55 -16.06
CA THR A 134 -3.04 9.16 -15.08
C THR A 134 -2.26 9.74 -13.89
N LEU A 135 -1.28 9.00 -13.38
CA LEU A 135 -0.40 9.41 -12.29
C LEU A 135 0.35 10.69 -12.65
N PHE A 136 0.94 10.75 -13.84
CA PHE A 136 1.76 11.89 -14.23
C PHE A 136 0.96 13.13 -14.61
N ALA A 137 -0.21 12.93 -15.21
CA ALA A 137 -1.13 14.03 -15.52
C ALA A 137 -1.72 14.66 -14.25
N THR A 138 -1.95 13.86 -13.20
CA THR A 138 -2.67 14.30 -12.00
C THR A 138 -1.75 14.77 -10.89
N PHE A 139 -0.61 14.10 -10.68
CA PHE A 139 0.18 14.27 -9.46
C PHE A 139 1.56 14.85 -9.69
N ALA A 140 2.38 14.22 -10.55
CA ALA A 140 3.73 14.71 -10.81
C ALA A 140 4.36 14.04 -12.04
N PRO A 141 5.20 14.75 -12.83
CA PRO A 141 5.94 14.15 -13.95
C PRO A 141 6.78 12.92 -13.53
N HIS A 142 7.02 12.01 -14.48
CA HIS A 142 7.73 10.74 -14.26
C HIS A 142 9.15 10.89 -13.69
N ASP A 143 9.82 12.00 -13.99
CA ASP A 143 11.20 12.34 -13.59
C ASP A 143 11.26 13.26 -12.37
N SER A 144 10.15 13.42 -11.66
CA SER A 144 10.09 14.26 -10.47
C SER A 144 10.60 13.51 -9.22
N PRO A 145 11.14 14.24 -8.22
CA PRO A 145 11.44 13.66 -6.90
C PRO A 145 10.22 13.02 -6.24
N ARG A 146 9.01 13.48 -6.58
CA ARG A 146 7.76 12.95 -6.02
C ARG A 146 7.51 11.50 -6.44
N ILE A 147 7.82 11.13 -7.68
CA ILE A 147 7.72 9.73 -8.13
C ILE A 147 8.74 8.86 -7.41
N ARG A 148 9.93 9.41 -7.15
CA ARG A 148 10.96 8.74 -6.36
C ARG A 148 10.50 8.47 -4.93
N GLU A 149 9.91 9.45 -4.25
CA GLU A 149 9.35 9.25 -2.91
C GLU A 149 8.30 8.11 -2.88
N LEU A 150 7.44 8.01 -3.91
CA LEU A 150 6.44 6.94 -4.00
C LEU A 150 7.09 5.57 -4.17
N GLY A 151 8.11 5.48 -5.02
CA GLY A 151 8.87 4.25 -5.23
C GLY A 151 9.64 3.82 -3.98
N ASP A 152 10.34 4.75 -3.33
CA ASP A 152 11.14 4.48 -2.12
C ASP A 152 10.22 4.02 -0.98
N SER A 153 9.08 4.71 -0.80
CA SER A 153 8.07 4.32 0.20
C SER A 153 7.46 2.94 -0.06
N LEU A 154 7.25 2.58 -1.34
CA LEU A 154 6.75 1.25 -1.70
C LEU A 154 7.81 0.18 -1.44
N LEU A 155 9.06 0.40 -1.85
CA LEU A 155 10.17 -0.53 -1.61
C LEU A 155 10.38 -0.79 -0.11
N GLU A 156 10.43 0.27 0.70
CA GLU A 156 10.53 0.16 2.16
C GLU A 156 9.39 -0.70 2.71
N ARG A 157 8.16 -0.43 2.26
CA ARG A 157 6.99 -1.18 2.70
C ARG A 157 7.04 -2.64 2.27
N LEU A 158 7.47 -2.93 1.05
CA LEU A 158 7.57 -4.31 0.53
C LEU A 158 8.57 -5.14 1.33
N ILE A 159 9.70 -4.56 1.76
CA ILE A 159 10.72 -5.25 2.57
C ILE A 159 10.12 -5.80 3.88
N GLU A 160 9.17 -5.09 4.48
CA GLU A 160 8.52 -5.53 5.73
C GLU A 160 7.74 -6.83 5.56
N PHE A 161 7.17 -7.07 4.37
CA PHE A 161 6.48 -8.32 4.02
C PHE A 161 7.44 -9.49 3.77
N LYS A 162 8.77 -9.26 3.86
CA LYS A 162 9.82 -10.27 3.67
C LYS A 162 9.67 -11.06 2.37
N PRO A 163 9.67 -10.40 1.21
CA PRO A 163 9.52 -11.06 -0.08
C PRO A 163 10.58 -12.14 -0.24
N THR A 164 10.17 -13.29 -0.77
CA THR A 164 11.09 -14.29 -1.30
C THR A 164 11.69 -13.74 -2.58
N TYR A 165 12.91 -13.19 -2.51
CA TYR A 165 13.65 -12.83 -3.70
C TYR A 165 13.72 -14.05 -4.63
N SER A 166 13.12 -13.95 -5.81
CA SER A 166 13.29 -14.95 -6.85
C SER A 166 14.77 -14.91 -7.25
N GLY A 167 15.53 -15.86 -6.72
CA GLY A 167 16.98 -15.89 -6.83
C GLY A 167 17.38 -15.82 -8.30
N PHE A 168 18.15 -14.80 -8.66
CA PHE A 168 18.85 -14.59 -9.93
C PHE A 168 18.41 -15.49 -11.10
N MET A 169 17.74 -14.84 -12.07
CA MET A 169 17.34 -15.32 -13.39
C MET A 169 15.98 -16.02 -13.42
N LEU A 170 14.98 -15.40 -14.07
CA LEU A 170 14.27 -15.96 -15.25
C LEU A 170 13.02 -15.21 -15.72
N SER A 171 12.48 -14.21 -15.02
CA SER A 171 11.40 -13.41 -15.61
C SER A 171 11.97 -12.34 -16.57
N PRO A 172 11.62 -12.33 -17.86
CA PRO A 172 12.02 -11.25 -18.77
C PRO A 172 11.25 -10.00 -18.37
N PHE A 173 11.83 -9.20 -17.47
CA PHE A 173 11.29 -7.89 -17.11
C PHE A 173 11.08 -7.05 -18.37
N ARG A 174 9.83 -6.69 -18.64
CA ARG A 174 9.45 -5.78 -19.71
C ARG A 174 8.98 -4.49 -19.07
N PHE A 175 9.81 -3.47 -19.20
CA PHE A 175 9.39 -2.13 -18.79
C PHE A 175 8.29 -1.63 -19.74
N PRO A 176 7.17 -1.12 -19.23
CA PRO A 176 6.08 -0.61 -20.05
C PRO A 176 6.52 0.70 -20.72
N VAL A 177 7.15 0.58 -21.89
CA VAL A 177 7.55 1.74 -22.68
C VAL A 177 6.32 2.32 -23.34
N CYS A 178 6.01 3.58 -23.02
CA CYS A 178 4.92 4.32 -23.65
C CYS A 178 5.29 5.80 -23.81
N PRO A 179 4.50 6.60 -24.55
CA PRO A 179 4.79 8.02 -24.71
C PRO A 179 4.93 8.77 -23.38
N SER A 180 4.21 8.33 -22.34
CA SER A 180 4.26 8.90 -20.99
C SER A 180 5.44 8.39 -20.14
N VAL A 181 5.98 7.22 -20.49
CA VAL A 181 7.13 6.56 -19.82
C VAL A 181 8.14 6.18 -20.90
N PRO A 182 8.99 7.12 -21.35
CA PRO A 182 9.99 6.82 -22.35
C PRO A 182 11.04 5.86 -21.79
N TRP A 183 11.71 5.12 -22.68
CA TRP A 183 12.87 4.35 -22.29
C TRP A 183 13.96 5.27 -21.72
N PRO A 184 14.49 5.01 -20.51
CA PRO A 184 15.50 5.88 -19.93
C PRO A 184 16.88 5.54 -20.52
N ASP A 185 17.31 6.30 -21.52
CA ASP A 185 18.62 6.15 -22.18
C ASP A 185 19.80 6.24 -21.18
N CYS A 186 19.63 6.98 -20.09
CA CYS A 186 20.65 7.11 -19.05
C CYS A 186 20.73 5.92 -18.09
N SER A 187 19.82 4.94 -18.15
CA SER A 187 19.74 3.83 -17.20
C SER A 187 21.05 3.05 -17.05
N ILE A 188 21.68 2.69 -18.17
CA ILE A 188 22.95 1.94 -18.19
C ILE A 188 24.09 2.78 -17.62
N ASN A 189 24.22 4.03 -18.07
CA ASN A 189 25.32 4.91 -17.65
C ASN A 189 25.21 5.29 -16.17
N CYS A 190 24.01 5.59 -15.68
CA CYS A 190 23.79 5.89 -14.26
C CYS A 190 24.19 4.70 -13.37
N TYR A 191 23.80 3.48 -13.77
CA TYR A 191 24.15 2.26 -13.04
C TYR A 191 25.67 2.04 -12.98
N ILE A 192 26.37 2.20 -14.11
CA ILE A 192 27.83 2.02 -14.18
C ILE A 192 28.58 3.08 -13.35
N CYS A 193 28.08 4.32 -13.31
CA CYS A 193 28.73 5.44 -12.61
C CYS A 193 28.49 5.47 -11.10
N GLY A 194 27.82 4.48 -10.51
CA GLY A 194 27.61 4.40 -9.05
C GLY A 194 26.60 5.40 -8.49
N ASN A 195 25.95 6.21 -9.34
CA ASN A 195 24.75 6.97 -8.98
C ASN A 195 23.57 6.01 -9.11
N MET A 196 23.22 5.32 -8.02
CA MET A 196 22.28 4.20 -8.01
C MET A 196 20.99 4.43 -8.84
N SER A 197 20.53 5.67 -8.99
CA SER A 197 19.65 6.11 -10.09
C SER A 197 19.48 7.63 -10.08
N CYS A 198 19.33 8.26 -11.25
CA CYS A 198 18.83 9.64 -11.37
C CYS A 198 17.30 9.62 -11.53
N ASN A 199 16.61 10.76 -11.36
CA ASN A 199 15.14 10.75 -11.44
C ASN A 199 14.60 10.31 -12.81
N HIS A 200 15.34 10.51 -13.91
CA HIS A 200 14.93 10.06 -15.24
C HIS A 200 14.94 8.53 -15.39
N CYS A 201 15.88 7.81 -14.76
CA CYS A 201 15.95 6.36 -14.83
C CYS A 201 15.41 5.65 -13.58
N TYR A 202 15.04 6.41 -12.55
CA TYR A 202 14.57 5.88 -11.27
C TYR A 202 13.37 4.95 -11.45
N LEU A 203 12.35 5.38 -12.19
CA LEU A 203 11.12 4.59 -12.34
C LEU A 203 11.40 3.21 -12.94
N TYR A 204 12.30 3.12 -13.92
CA TYR A 204 12.75 1.85 -14.49
C TYR A 204 13.42 0.95 -13.46
N TRP A 205 14.38 1.49 -12.70
CA TRP A 205 15.12 0.71 -11.70
C TRP A 205 14.23 0.27 -10.54
N CYS A 206 13.38 1.16 -10.04
CA CYS A 206 12.39 0.87 -9.01
C CYS A 206 11.41 -0.22 -9.47
N THR A 207 10.83 -0.10 -10.66
CA THR A 207 9.90 -1.13 -11.19
C THR A 207 10.60 -2.47 -11.35
N ARG A 208 11.83 -2.47 -11.87
CA ARG A 208 12.64 -3.69 -12.03
C ARG A 208 12.92 -4.35 -10.68
N GLU A 209 13.29 -3.57 -9.68
CA GLU A 209 13.56 -4.07 -8.33
C GLU A 209 12.33 -4.69 -7.70
N ILE A 210 11.17 -4.03 -7.81
CA ILE A 210 9.90 -4.55 -7.30
C ILE A 210 9.50 -5.85 -8.02
N VAL A 211 9.62 -5.92 -9.35
CA VAL A 211 9.34 -7.15 -10.10
C VAL A 211 10.25 -8.28 -9.63
N LEU A 212 11.54 -8.02 -9.36
CA LEU A 212 12.46 -9.03 -8.82
C LEU A 212 12.16 -9.42 -7.36
N MET A 213 11.46 -8.58 -6.60
CA MET A 213 11.03 -8.89 -5.24
C MET A 213 9.75 -9.72 -5.21
N ILE A 214 8.80 -9.48 -6.12
CA ILE A 214 7.43 -10.02 -6.01
C ILE A 214 7.13 -11.08 -7.08
N CYS A 215 7.79 -11.07 -8.23
CA CYS A 215 7.52 -12.02 -9.32
C CYS A 215 8.56 -13.15 -9.35
N ASP A 216 8.08 -14.39 -9.42
CA ASP A 216 8.87 -15.61 -9.66
C ASP A 216 9.25 -15.80 -11.13
#